data_AF-A0A9R1N5L6-F1
#
_entry.id   AF-A0A9R1N5L6-F1
#
_cell.length_a   1.000
_cell.length_b   1.000
_cell.length_c   1.000
_cell.angle_alpha   90.00
_cell.angle_beta   90.00
_cell.angle_gamma   90.00
#
_symmetry.space_group_name_H-M   'P 1'
#
loop_
_entity.id
_entity.type
_entity.pdbx_description
1 polymer ?
#
loop_
_entity_poly.entity_id
_entity_poly.type
_entity_poly.pdbx_seq_one_letter_code
_entity_poly.pdbx_strand_id
1 'polypeptide(L)'
;EMIQHRPYNQKVDVYSFGIVLWELITGTLPFPNMTAVQAAFAVVNKGVRPAIPHDCLPALGEIMTRCWDANPDVRPPFTDVVRMLERVEMEVLNNVRKARFRCCISQPTTLD
;
A
#
# COMPACT_ATOMS: atom_id res chain seq x y z
N GLU A 1 5.38 -14.19 9.55
CA GLU A 1 5.46 -15.67 9.59
C GLU A 1 6.62 -16.26 8.76
N MET A 2 6.77 -15.91 7.47
CA MET A 2 7.82 -16.51 6.62
C MET A 2 9.25 -16.33 7.13
N ILE A 3 9.64 -15.10 7.47
CA ILE A 3 10.99 -14.79 8.00
C ILE A 3 11.27 -15.56 9.31
N GLN A 4 10.22 -15.83 10.08
CA GLN A 4 10.31 -16.55 11.36
C GLN A 4 10.22 -18.07 11.20
N HIS A 5 10.17 -18.60 9.97
CA HIS A 5 10.01 -20.03 9.67
C HIS A 5 8.80 -20.67 10.37
N ARG A 6 7.74 -19.89 10.60
CA ARG A 6 6.46 -20.39 11.14
C ARG A 6 5.62 -21.00 10.01
N PRO A 7 4.69 -21.92 10.31
CA PRO A 7 3.71 -22.38 9.33
C PRO A 7 3.03 -21.19 8.66
N TYR A 8 2.91 -21.25 7.33
CA TYR A 8 2.33 -20.19 6.53
C TYR A 8 1.42 -20.78 5.44
N ASN A 9 0.55 -19.93 4.90
CA ASN A 9 -0.38 -20.26 3.84
C ASN A 9 -0.47 -19.08 2.85
N GLN A 10 -1.46 -19.07 1.97
CA GLN A 10 -1.68 -18.01 0.97
C GLN A 10 -1.81 -16.57 1.54
N LYS A 11 -1.96 -16.41 2.86
CA LYS A 11 -2.00 -15.08 3.51
C LYS A 11 -0.66 -14.34 3.45
N VAL A 12 0.45 -15.02 3.15
CA VAL A 12 1.75 -14.38 2.89
C VAL A 12 1.75 -13.59 1.59
N ASP A 13 1.00 -14.06 0.59
CA ASP A 13 0.85 -13.37 -0.68
C ASP A 13 -0.05 -12.15 -0.53
N VAL A 14 -1.08 -12.24 0.32
CA VAL A 14 -1.92 -11.08 0.68
C VAL A 14 -1.09 -9.99 1.37
N TYR A 15 -0.18 -10.38 2.28
CA TYR A 15 0.76 -9.44 2.88
C TYR A 15 1.61 -8.73 1.83
N SER A 16 2.23 -9.50 0.95
CA SER A 16 3.10 -8.96 -0.11
C SER A 16 2.33 -8.06 -1.06
N PHE A 17 1.07 -8.41 -1.38
CA PHE A 17 0.17 -7.58 -2.16
C PHE A 17 -0.10 -6.22 -1.50
N GLY A 18 -0.30 -6.16 -0.19
CA GLY A 18 -0.48 -4.89 0.53
C GLY A 18 0.72 -3.94 0.37
N ILE A 19 1.94 -4.49 0.41
CA ILE A 19 3.18 -3.73 0.18
C ILE A 19 3.29 -3.27 -1.28
N VAL A 20 2.97 -4.13 -2.25
CA VAL A 20 2.95 -3.77 -3.67
C VAL A 20 1.92 -2.68 -3.95
N LEU A 21 0.72 -2.76 -3.37
CA LEU A 21 -0.31 -1.74 -3.52
C LEU A 21 0.19 -0.38 -3.01
N TRP A 22 0.91 -0.36 -1.88
CA TRP A 22 1.55 0.85 -1.38
C TRP A 22 2.62 1.39 -2.31
N GLU A 23 3.46 0.52 -2.88
CA GLU A 23 4.48 0.91 -3.87
C GLU A 23 3.82 1.51 -5.13
N LEU A 24 2.72 0.94 -5.62
CA LEU A 24 1.98 1.46 -6.76
C LEU A 24 1.34 2.83 -6.49
N ILE A 25 0.83 3.05 -5.27
CA ILE A 25 0.19 4.32 -4.89
C ILE A 25 1.23 5.42 -4.71
N THR A 26 2.36 5.09 -4.08
CA THR A 26 3.40 6.09 -3.75
C THR A 26 4.42 6.30 -4.86
N GLY A 27 4.64 5.28 -5.70
CA GLY A 27 5.75 5.24 -6.66
C GLY A 27 7.12 5.17 -5.98
N THR A 28 7.20 4.76 -4.72
CA THR A 28 8.43 4.75 -3.91
C THR A 28 8.77 3.38 -3.36
N LEU A 29 10.04 3.19 -2.99
CA LEU A 29 10.47 1.98 -2.29
C LEU A 29 9.98 2.00 -0.82
N PRO A 30 9.45 0.89 -0.28
CA PRO A 30 8.85 0.85 1.07
C PRO A 30 9.84 1.09 2.20
N PHE A 31 11.11 0.74 2.01
CA PHE A 31 12.16 0.90 3.01
C PHE A 31 13.47 1.37 2.34
N PRO A 32 13.52 2.61 1.84
CA PRO A 32 14.58 3.06 0.92
C PRO A 32 15.98 3.08 1.55
N ASN A 33 16.06 3.13 2.89
CA ASN A 33 17.31 3.20 3.65
C ASN A 33 17.63 1.89 4.39
N MET A 34 17.00 0.77 4.00
CA MET A 34 17.22 -0.53 4.63
C MET A 34 17.56 -1.57 3.57
N THR A 35 18.49 -2.47 3.89
CA THR A 35 18.62 -3.72 3.14
C THR A 35 17.38 -4.60 3.36
N ALA A 36 17.16 -5.57 2.48
CA ALA A 36 16.05 -6.52 2.62
C ALA A 36 16.06 -7.23 3.99
N VAL A 37 17.24 -7.59 4.50
CA VAL A 37 17.40 -8.22 5.83
C VAL A 37 17.05 -7.26 6.96
N GLN A 38 17.48 -6.00 6.88
CA GLN A 38 17.15 -4.98 7.87
C GLN A 38 15.65 -4.67 7.90
N ALA A 39 15.02 -4.56 6.72
CA ALA A 39 13.58 -4.36 6.60
C ALA A 39 12.80 -5.54 7.18
N ALA A 40 13.18 -6.78 6.83
CA ALA A 40 12.61 -8.00 7.39
C ALA A 40 12.68 -8.01 8.92
N PHE A 41 13.85 -7.67 9.48
CA PHE A 41 14.03 -7.58 10.93
C PHE A 41 13.15 -6.50 11.56
N ALA A 42 13.08 -5.31 10.97
CA ALA A 42 12.28 -4.20 11.47
C ALA A 42 10.77 -4.50 11.44
N VAL A 43 10.29 -5.13 10.36
CA VAL A 43 8.88 -5.56 10.21
C VAL A 43 8.50 -6.56 11.29
N VAL A 44 9.36 -7.56 11.54
CA VAL A 44 9.07 -8.67 12.45
C VAL A 44 9.22 -8.26 13.92
N ASN A 45 10.28 -7.52 14.27
CA ASN A 45 10.63 -7.26 15.67
C ASN A 45 10.14 -5.91 16.19
N LYS A 46 9.93 -4.93 15.30
CA LYS A 46 9.50 -3.57 15.66
C LYS A 46 8.12 -3.20 15.12
N GLY A 47 7.49 -4.10 14.36
CA GLY A 47 6.19 -3.83 13.74
C GLY A 47 6.22 -2.70 12.71
N VAL A 48 7.38 -2.35 12.17
CA VAL A 48 7.51 -1.25 11.20
C VAL A 48 6.71 -1.57 9.94
N ARG A 49 6.03 -0.57 9.40
CA ARG A 49 5.27 -0.61 8.13
C ARG A 49 5.54 0.64 7.31
N PRO A 50 5.38 0.61 5.98
CA PRO A 50 5.47 1.81 5.15
C PRO A 50 4.43 2.85 5.61
N ALA A 51 4.83 4.12 5.62
CA ALA A 51 3.94 5.20 6.04
C ALA A 51 2.87 5.47 4.97
N ILE A 52 1.60 5.56 5.37
CA ILE A 52 0.53 5.89 4.44
C ILE A 52 0.53 7.40 4.23
N PRO A 53 0.63 7.90 2.98
CA PRO A 53 0.56 9.32 2.70
C PRO A 53 -0.76 9.93 3.18
N HIS A 54 -0.71 11.18 3.65
CA HIS A 54 -1.88 11.90 4.17
C HIS A 54 -2.93 12.21 3.08
N ASP A 55 -2.49 12.27 1.83
CA ASP A 55 -3.32 12.46 0.64
C ASP A 55 -3.78 11.13 0.00
N CYS A 56 -3.43 9.99 0.61
CA CYS A 56 -3.94 8.69 0.19
C CYS A 56 -5.44 8.58 0.48
N LEU A 57 -6.18 7.96 -0.45
CA LEU A 57 -7.59 7.69 -0.23
C LEU A 57 -7.76 6.78 0.99
N PRO A 58 -8.61 7.15 1.98
CA PRO A 58 -8.77 6.38 3.20
C PRO A 58 -9.08 4.90 2.95
N ALA A 59 -9.89 4.61 1.93
CA ALA A 59 -10.26 3.25 1.57
C ALA A 59 -9.08 2.43 1.02
N LEU A 60 -8.15 3.05 0.27
CA LEU A 60 -6.91 2.38 -0.13
C LEU A 60 -5.98 2.15 1.07
N GLY A 61 -5.92 3.12 1.99
CA GLY A 61 -5.22 2.97 3.27
C GLY A 61 -5.72 1.78 4.08
N GLU A 62 -7.05 1.61 4.16
CA GLU A 62 -7.67 0.45 4.82
C GLU A 62 -7.29 -0.88 4.14
N ILE A 63 -7.36 -0.95 2.80
CA ILE A 63 -7.00 -2.17 2.06
C ILE A 63 -5.53 -2.54 2.34
N MET A 64 -4.60 -1.60 2.21
CA MET A 64 -3.18 -1.84 2.50
C MET A 64 -2.98 -2.34 3.93
N THR A 65 -3.59 -1.67 4.91
CA THR A 65 -3.42 -2.01 6.32
C THR A 65 -3.96 -3.36 6.71
N ARG A 66 -5.12 -3.74 6.17
CA ARG A 66 -5.67 -5.08 6.36
C ARG A 66 -4.84 -6.15 5.66
N CYS A 67 -4.30 -5.87 4.48
CA CYS A 67 -3.47 -6.82 3.74
C CYS A 67 -2.16 -7.14 4.47
N TRP A 68 -1.48 -6.14 5.07
CA TRP A 68 -0.19 -6.34 5.75
C TRP A 68 -0.26 -6.46 7.28
N ASP A 69 -1.43 -6.86 7.80
CA ASP A 69 -1.62 -7.06 9.25
C ASP A 69 -0.61 -8.07 9.79
N ALA A 70 -0.14 -7.84 11.02
CA ALA A 70 0.79 -8.75 11.67
C ALA A 70 0.17 -10.14 11.90
N ASN A 71 -1.14 -10.20 12.15
CA ASN A 71 -1.91 -11.42 12.29
C ASN A 71 -2.42 -11.91 10.91
N PRO A 72 -1.97 -13.07 10.40
CA PRO A 72 -2.43 -13.63 9.13
C PRO A 72 -3.94 -13.87 9.05
N ASP A 73 -4.60 -14.10 10.19
CA ASP A 73 -6.04 -14.38 10.25
C ASP A 73 -6.90 -13.13 10.02
N VAL A 74 -6.34 -11.94 10.29
CA VAL A 74 -7.00 -10.65 10.05
C VAL A 74 -6.96 -10.28 8.56
N ARG A 75 -5.92 -10.77 7.85
CA ARG A 75 -5.72 -10.44 6.43
C ARG A 75 -6.88 -11.01 5.61
N PRO A 76 -7.54 -10.23 4.74
CA PRO A 76 -8.63 -10.72 3.91
C PRO A 76 -8.14 -11.76 2.89
N PRO A 77 -8.96 -12.74 2.48
CA PRO A 77 -8.68 -13.52 1.27
C PRO A 77 -8.71 -12.62 0.03
N PHE A 78 -8.02 -12.99 -1.05
CA PHE A 78 -7.99 -12.20 -2.28
C PHE A 78 -9.38 -11.92 -2.87
N THR A 79 -10.34 -12.83 -2.71
CA THR A 79 -11.73 -12.60 -3.13
C THR A 79 -12.34 -11.36 -2.47
N ASP A 80 -12.00 -11.10 -1.21
CA ASP A 80 -12.47 -9.91 -0.49
C ASP A 80 -11.62 -8.69 -0.84
N VAL A 81 -10.31 -8.85 -1.05
CA VAL A 81 -9.43 -7.77 -1.55
C VAL A 81 -9.96 -7.22 -2.87
N VAL A 82 -10.32 -8.09 -3.83
CA VAL A 82 -10.89 -7.69 -5.12
C VAL A 82 -12.20 -6.92 -4.92
N ARG A 83 -13.12 -7.43 -4.10
CA ARG A 83 -14.39 -6.72 -3.80
C ARG A 83 -14.16 -5.35 -3.15
N MET A 84 -13.15 -5.22 -2.28
CA MET A 84 -12.80 -3.94 -1.69
C MET A 84 -12.26 -2.98 -2.76
N LEU A 85 -11.42 -3.46 -3.67
CA LEU A 85 -10.87 -2.68 -4.78
C LEU A 85 -11.95 -2.22 -5.76
N GLU A 86 -12.88 -3.10 -6.13
CA GLU A 86 -14.02 -2.77 -7.00
C GLU A 86 -14.90 -1.66 -6.40
N ARG A 87 -15.10 -1.65 -5.08
CA ARG A 87 -15.88 -0.61 -4.39
C ARG A 87 -15.21 0.77 -4.44
N VAL A 88 -13.88 0.81 -4.49
CA VAL A 88 -13.12 2.07 -4.52
C VAL A 88 -12.74 2.51 -5.93
N GLU A 89 -12.95 1.65 -6.94
CA GLU A 89 -12.58 1.91 -8.34
C GLU A 89 -13.08 3.28 -8.82
N MET A 90 -14.37 3.58 -8.60
CA MET A 90 -14.97 4.85 -9.00
C MET A 90 -14.37 6.05 -8.27
N GLU A 91 -14.01 5.89 -6.99
CA GLU A 91 -13.35 6.94 -6.21
C GLU A 91 -11.93 7.19 -6.72
N VAL A 92 -11.18 6.13 -7.01
CA VAL A 92 -9.85 6.21 -7.61
C VAL A 92 -9.90 6.93 -8.97
N LEU A 93 -10.80 6.52 -9.87
CA LEU A 93 -10.95 7.12 -11.19
C LEU A 93 -11.30 8.62 -11.11
N ASN A 94 -12.15 9.00 -10.17
CA ASN A 94 -12.51 10.40 -9.95
C ASN A 94 -11.32 11.23 -9.42
N ASN A 95 -10.50 10.66 -8.54
CA ASN A 95 -9.31 11.34 -8.00
C ASN A 95 -8.18 11.44 -9.03
N VAL A 96 -7.95 10.41 -9.84
CA VAL A 96 -6.98 10.45 -10.95
C VAL A 96 -7.37 11.56 -11.95
N ARG A 97 -8.65 11.67 -12.30
CA ARG A 97 -9.14 12.78 -13.14
C ARG A 97 -8.85 14.13 -12.50
N LYS A 98 -9.18 14.32 -11.22
CA LYS A 98 -8.90 15.58 -10.48
C LYS A 98 -7.41 15.91 -10.40
N ALA A 99 -6.54 14.92 -10.16
CA ALA A 99 -5.09 15.10 -10.14
C ALA A 99 -4.57 15.53 -11.52
N ARG A 100 -5.08 14.92 -12.60
CA ARG A 100 -4.75 15.29 -13.97
C ARG A 100 -5.23 16.71 -14.33
N PHE A 101 -6.41 17.12 -13.87
CA PHE A 101 -6.88 18.50 -14.01
C PHE A 101 -6.04 19.50 -13.19
N ARG A 102 -5.59 19.13 -11.99
CA ARG A 102 -4.69 19.99 -11.19
C ARG A 102 -3.34 20.22 -11.87
N CYS A 103 -2.75 19.19 -12.48
CA CYS A 103 -1.49 19.31 -13.22
C CYS A 103 -1.59 20.31 -14.40
N CYS A 104 -2.76 20.38 -15.06
CA CYS A 104 -2.98 21.34 -16.15
C CYS A 104 -3.15 22.80 -15.70
N ILE A 105 -3.41 23.06 -14.42
CA ILE A 105 -3.63 24.42 -13.87
C ILE A 105 -2.38 24.92 -13.12
N SER A 106 -1.47 24.03 -12.75
CA SER A 106 -0.26 24.36 -11.99
C SER A 106 1.00 24.56 -12.84
N GLN A 107 0.89 24.88 -14.14
CA GLN A 107 2.01 25.53 -14.82
C GLN A 107 1.99 27.02 -14.44
N PRO A 108 2.94 27.53 -13.65
CA PRO A 108 3.15 28.97 -13.59
C PRO A 108 3.59 29.39 -14.98
N THR A 109 2.90 30.38 -15.53
CA THR A 109 3.41 31.22 -16.62
C THR A 109 4.79 31.73 -16.19
N THR A 110 5.86 31.11 -16.68
CA THR A 110 7.14 31.80 -16.78
C THR A 110 7.00 32.78 -17.93
N LEU A 111 6.50 33.97 -17.62
CA LEU A 111 6.86 35.17 -18.37
C LEU A 111 8.18 35.69 -17.80
N ASP A 112 9.03 36.07 -18.76
CA ASP A 112 10.35 36.73 -18.70
C ASP A 112 11.58 35.85 -18.39
#